data_AF-A0A7L2U6G7-F1
#
_entry.id   AF-A0A7L2U6G7-F1
#
_cell.length_a   1.000
_cell.length_b   1.000
_cell.length_c   1.000
_cell.angle_alpha   90.00
_cell.angle_beta   90.00
_cell.angle_gamma   90.00
#
_symmetry.space_group_name_H-M   'P 1'
#
loop_
_entity.id
_entity.type
_entity.pdbx_description
1 polymer ?
#
loop_
_entity_poly.entity_id
_entity_poly.type
_entity_poly.pdbx_seq_one_letter_code
_entity_poly.pdbx_strand_id
1 'polypeptide(L)'
;PPLQETHEEHDTSTENADDSNHDPQFEPIVSLPEQEIKTLEEDEEELFKMRAKLFRFASENDLPEWKERGTGDVKLLKHKEKGTIRLLMRRDKTLKICANHYITPLMELKPNAGSDRAW
;
A
#
# COMPACT_ATOMS: atom_id res chain seq x y z
N PRO A 1 54.26 -58.88 24.33
CA PRO A 1 53.06 -59.70 24.00
C PRO A 1 51.82 -58.80 23.97
N PRO A 2 51.00 -58.85 22.91
CA PRO A 2 50.20 -57.73 22.43
C PRO A 2 48.73 -57.81 22.87
N LEU A 3 48.01 -56.68 22.82
CA LEU A 3 46.66 -56.60 22.27
C LEU A 3 46.52 -55.26 21.53
N GLN A 4 46.26 -55.35 20.22
CA GLN A 4 45.89 -54.26 19.32
C GLN A 4 44.42 -53.93 19.55
N GLU A 5 44.08 -52.64 19.61
CA GLU A 5 42.72 -52.17 19.33
C GLU A 5 42.74 -51.30 18.07
N THR A 6 41.77 -51.61 17.23
CA THR A 6 41.62 -51.29 15.82
C THR A 6 41.02 -49.89 15.62
N HIS A 7 41.46 -49.25 14.55
CA HIS A 7 40.93 -48.00 14.01
C HIS A 7 39.63 -48.31 13.24
N GLU A 8 38.52 -47.63 13.55
CA GLU A 8 37.35 -47.55 12.66
C GLU A 8 36.87 -46.09 12.55
N GLU A 9 36.86 -45.62 11.30
CA GLU A 9 36.33 -44.36 10.82
C GLU A 9 34.78 -44.38 10.85
N HIS A 10 34.13 -43.23 11.07
CA HIS A 10 32.89 -42.95 10.32
C HIS A 10 32.59 -41.45 10.22
N ASP A 11 33.11 -40.89 9.12
CA ASP A 11 32.47 -39.98 8.19
C ASP A 11 31.31 -39.09 8.67
N THR A 12 31.61 -37.80 8.72
CA THR A 12 30.67 -36.67 8.70
C THR A 12 29.76 -36.70 7.49
N SER A 13 28.58 -37.28 7.64
CA SER A 13 27.46 -37.05 6.72
C SER A 13 26.75 -35.76 7.12
N THR A 14 27.21 -34.62 6.57
CA THR A 14 26.38 -33.43 6.43
C THR A 14 25.24 -33.75 5.46
N GLU A 15 24.12 -34.25 5.99
CA GLU A 15 22.82 -34.17 5.32
C GLU A 15 22.42 -32.69 5.23
N ASN A 16 22.96 -32.00 4.23
CA ASN A 16 22.35 -30.78 3.73
C ASN A 16 21.04 -31.21 3.06
N ALA A 17 19.95 -31.17 3.82
CA ALA A 17 18.61 -31.21 3.30
C ALA A 17 18.49 -30.07 2.28
N ASP A 18 18.55 -30.44 1.00
CA ASP A 18 18.29 -29.57 -0.13
C ASP A 18 16.87 -29.04 0.02
N ASP A 19 16.79 -27.77 0.42
CA ASP A 19 15.57 -26.99 0.57
C ASP A 19 14.99 -26.76 -0.83
N SER A 20 14.38 -27.82 -1.37
CA SER A 20 13.66 -27.81 -2.64
C SER A 20 12.46 -26.88 -2.52
N ASN A 21 12.71 -25.58 -2.70
CA ASN A 21 11.66 -24.57 -2.82
C ASN A 21 10.74 -24.98 -3.97
N HIS A 22 9.53 -25.42 -3.61
CA HIS A 22 8.49 -25.80 -4.56
C HIS A 22 8.02 -24.54 -5.31
N ASP A 23 8.55 -24.32 -6.51
CA ASP A 23 8.21 -23.21 -7.40
C ASP A 23 7.60 -23.73 -8.71
N PRO A 24 6.27 -23.95 -8.78
CA PRO A 24 5.62 -24.45 -9.97
C PRO A 24 5.69 -23.46 -11.13
N GLN A 25 6.23 -23.91 -12.27
CA GLN A 25 6.28 -23.11 -13.49
C GLN A 25 4.99 -23.23 -14.29
N PHE A 26 4.47 -22.10 -14.78
CA PHE A 26 3.30 -22.04 -15.65
C PHE A 26 3.63 -21.34 -16.98
N GLU A 27 3.02 -21.81 -18.06
CA GLU A 27 3.08 -21.14 -19.36
C GLU A 27 2.21 -19.87 -19.35
N PRO A 28 2.69 -18.73 -19.84
CA PRO A 28 1.90 -17.49 -19.89
C PRO A 28 0.66 -17.62 -20.77
N ILE A 29 -0.51 -17.24 -20.25
CA ILE A 29 -1.77 -17.21 -21.03
C ILE A 29 -1.78 -16.01 -22.00
N VAL A 30 -1.18 -14.90 -21.58
CA VAL A 30 -1.09 -13.66 -22.36
C VAL A 30 0.28 -13.01 -22.20
N SER A 31 0.75 -12.35 -23.25
CA SER A 31 1.89 -11.45 -23.20
C SER A 31 1.38 -10.02 -23.18
N LEU A 32 1.74 -9.27 -22.14
CA LEU A 32 1.38 -7.86 -22.01
C LEU A 32 2.59 -7.03 -22.39
N PRO A 33 2.48 -6.09 -23.35
CA PRO A 33 3.55 -5.17 -23.63
C PRO A 33 3.77 -4.24 -22.44
N GLU A 34 5.01 -3.78 -22.26
CA GLU A 34 5.31 -2.72 -21.31
C GLU A 34 4.58 -1.44 -21.72
N GLN A 35 4.01 -0.74 -20.75
CA GLN A 35 3.23 0.47 -20.98
C GLN A 35 3.61 1.56 -19.99
N GLU A 36 3.88 2.75 -20.52
CA GLU A 36 4.05 3.95 -19.71
C GLU A 36 2.69 4.39 -19.15
N ILE A 37 2.59 4.47 -17.82
CA ILE A 37 1.38 4.88 -17.12
C ILE A 37 1.57 6.29 -16.56
N LYS A 38 0.69 7.20 -16.94
CA LYS A 38 0.65 8.56 -16.39
C LYS A 38 -0.18 8.60 -15.12
N THR A 39 0.26 9.42 -14.16
CA THR A 39 -0.45 9.62 -12.90
C THR A 39 -1.62 10.58 -13.05
N LEU A 40 -1.56 11.46 -14.07
CA LEU A 40 -2.45 12.59 -14.30
C LEU A 40 -2.38 13.63 -13.16
N GLU A 41 -1.20 13.76 -12.58
CA GLU A 41 -0.82 14.71 -11.52
C GLU A 41 0.33 15.63 -11.99
N GLU A 42 0.82 15.47 -13.23
CA GLU A 42 2.05 16.10 -13.73
C GLU A 42 1.94 17.64 -13.90
N ASP A 43 0.72 18.13 -14.15
CA ASP A 43 0.40 19.56 -14.30
C ASP A 43 0.03 20.24 -12.96
N GLU A 44 0.26 19.55 -11.85
CA GLU A 44 -0.09 20.03 -10.51
C GLU A 44 1.16 20.17 -9.62
N GLU A 45 1.04 21.06 -8.64
CA GLU A 45 2.02 21.29 -7.58
C GLU A 45 1.49 20.69 -6.28
N GLU A 46 2.33 19.90 -5.60
CA GLU A 46 2.02 19.34 -4.29
C GLU A 46 2.22 20.41 -3.22
N LEU A 47 1.12 20.92 -2.67
CA LEU A 47 1.14 21.93 -1.61
C LEU A 47 1.26 21.32 -0.21
N PHE A 48 0.75 20.10 -0.07
CA PHE A 48 0.71 19.38 1.19
C PHE A 48 0.72 17.89 0.95
N LYS A 49 1.39 17.15 1.82
CA LYS A 49 1.38 15.70 1.86
C LYS A 49 1.48 15.20 3.29
N MET A 50 0.59 14.30 3.67
CA MET A 50 0.62 13.68 4.99
C MET A 50 0.04 12.27 4.96
N ARG A 51 0.54 11.42 5.84
CA ARG A 51 -0.02 10.10 6.10
C ARG A 51 -1.36 10.23 6.81
N ALA A 52 -2.41 9.59 6.28
CA ALA A 52 -3.75 9.64 6.87
C ALA A 52 -4.51 8.31 6.73
N LYS A 53 -5.60 8.19 7.50
CA LYS A 53 -6.63 7.18 7.33
C LYS A 53 -7.95 7.90 7.04
N LEU A 54 -8.57 7.56 5.92
CA LEU A 54 -9.83 8.14 5.46
C LEU A 54 -11.00 7.22 5.81
N PHE A 55 -12.07 7.81 6.32
CA PHE A 55 -13.34 7.13 6.57
C PHE A 55 -14.45 7.72 5.69
N ARG A 56 -15.48 6.91 5.42
CA ARG A 56 -16.76 7.37 4.88
C ARG A 56 -17.84 7.13 5.92
N PHE A 57 -18.74 8.09 6.08
CA PHE A 57 -19.93 7.90 6.89
C PHE A 57 -21.00 7.20 6.06
N ALA A 58 -21.48 6.05 6.51
CA ALA A 58 -22.53 5.28 5.86
C ALA A 58 -23.87 5.57 6.55
N SER A 59 -24.44 6.74 6.25
CA SER A 59 -25.72 7.18 6.83
C SER A 59 -26.92 6.38 6.31
N GLU A 60 -26.75 5.66 5.21
CA GLU A 60 -27.77 4.83 4.57
C GLU A 60 -28.11 3.54 5.33
N ASN A 61 -27.29 3.13 6.30
CA ASN A 61 -27.54 1.93 7.10
C ASN A 61 -28.53 2.22 8.24
N ASP A 62 -29.25 1.19 8.70
CA ASP A 62 -30.16 1.28 9.87
C ASP A 62 -29.47 1.88 11.10
N LEU A 63 -28.17 1.59 11.26
CA LEU A 63 -27.28 2.22 12.23
C LEU A 63 -26.17 2.97 11.48
N PRO A 64 -26.17 4.31 11.50
CA PRO A 64 -25.13 5.11 10.87
C PRO A 64 -23.76 4.80 11.47
N GLU A 65 -22.78 4.51 10.61
CA GLU A 65 -21.45 4.10 11.04
C GLU A 65 -20.34 4.64 10.14
N TRP A 66 -19.14 4.77 10.72
CA TRP A 66 -17.93 5.12 9.99
C TRP A 66 -17.28 3.86 9.43
N LYS A 67 -17.07 3.82 8.11
CA LYS A 67 -16.35 2.74 7.41
C LYS A 67 -15.02 3.23 6.89
N GLU A 68 -13.95 2.46 7.10
CA GLU A 68 -12.65 2.80 6.52
C GLU A 68 -12.74 2.81 4.98
N ARG A 69 -12.30 3.91 4.37
CA ARG A 69 -12.24 4.08 2.91
C ARG A 69 -10.83 3.74 2.40
N GLY A 70 -9.80 4.08 3.16
CA GLY A 70 -8.41 3.73 2.84
C GLY A 70 -7.37 4.41 3.73
N THR A 71 -6.19 3.80 3.80
CA THR A 71 -5.01 4.32 4.49
C THR A 71 -3.90 4.59 3.46
N GLY A 72 -3.24 5.75 3.56
CA GLY A 72 -2.31 6.21 2.53
C GLY A 72 -1.86 7.66 2.73
N ASP A 73 -1.17 8.21 1.74
CA ASP A 73 -0.80 9.63 1.72
C ASP A 73 -1.95 10.45 1.13
N VAL A 74 -2.45 11.43 1.89
CA VAL A 74 -3.32 12.48 1.39
C VAL A 74 -2.47 13.64 0.87
N LYS A 75 -2.82 14.15 -0.30
CA LYS A 75 -2.17 15.27 -0.96
C LYS A 75 -3.15 16.40 -1.24
N LEU A 76 -2.67 17.63 -1.14
CA LEU A 76 -3.32 18.80 -1.74
C LEU A 76 -2.55 19.20 -2.99
N LEU A 77 -3.20 19.11 -4.14
CA LEU A 77 -2.60 19.35 -5.44
C LEU A 77 -3.22 20.59 -6.06
N LYS A 78 -2.40 21.56 -6.47
CA LYS A 78 -2.83 22.78 -7.16
C LYS A 78 -2.45 22.72 -8.63
N HIS A 79 -3.43 22.86 -9.52
CA HIS A 79 -3.16 22.92 -10.94
C HIS A 79 -2.36 24.20 -11.29
N LYS A 80 -1.25 24.03 -12.01
CA LYS A 80 -0.29 25.11 -12.31
C LYS A 80 -0.93 26.28 -13.07
N GLU A 81 -1.72 25.97 -14.10
CA GLU A 81 -2.38 27.00 -14.92
C GLU A 81 -3.73 27.49 -14.36
N LYS A 82 -4.61 26.57 -13.94
CA LYS A 82 -5.99 26.90 -13.51
C LYS A 82 -6.06 27.41 -12.08
N GLY A 83 -5.05 27.13 -11.26
CA GLY A 83 -5.02 27.46 -9.84
C GLY A 83 -6.00 26.66 -8.95
N THR A 84 -6.79 25.76 -9.52
CA THR A 84 -7.73 24.90 -8.79
C THR A 84 -6.99 23.92 -7.88
N ILE A 85 -7.51 23.69 -6.67
CA ILE A 85 -6.92 22.80 -5.67
C ILE A 85 -7.80 21.57 -5.49
N ARG A 86 -7.22 20.36 -5.53
CA ARG A 86 -7.90 19.09 -5.22
C ARG A 86 -7.22 18.34 -4.09
N LEU A 87 -8.02 17.60 -3.34
CA LEU A 87 -7.57 16.56 -2.44
C LEU A 87 -7.47 15.25 -3.20
N LEU A 88 -6.30 14.62 -3.19
CA LEU A 88 -6.07 13.31 -3.77
C LEU A 88 -5.46 12.36 -2.73
N MET A 89 -5.98 11.15 -2.63
CA MET A 89 -5.46 10.12 -1.73
C MET A 89 -5.49 8.75 -2.40
N ARG A 90 -4.40 7.99 -2.27
CA ARG A 90 -4.27 6.62 -2.79
C ARG A 90 -3.97 5.66 -1.64
N ARG A 91 -4.50 4.44 -1.72
CA ARG A 91 -4.24 3.38 -0.74
C ARG A 91 -2.83 2.83 -0.88
N ASP A 92 -2.24 2.42 0.23
CA ASP A 92 -0.98 1.69 0.18
C ASP A 92 -1.07 0.41 -0.63
N LYS A 93 0.07 0.01 -1.19
CA LYS A 93 0.31 -1.25 -1.93
C LYS A 93 -0.47 -1.34 -3.24
N THR A 94 -1.78 -1.14 -3.19
CA THR A 94 -2.68 -1.17 -4.35
C THR A 94 -2.66 0.11 -5.17
N LEU A 95 -2.24 1.24 -4.59
CA LEU A 95 -2.19 2.58 -5.21
C LEU A 95 -3.55 3.07 -5.76
N LYS A 96 -4.65 2.38 -5.42
CA LYS A 96 -6.02 2.74 -5.82
C LYS A 96 -6.44 4.03 -5.13
N ILE A 97 -7.00 4.95 -5.90
CA ILE A 97 -7.58 6.20 -5.39
C ILE A 97 -8.70 5.88 -4.38
N CYS A 98 -8.67 6.52 -3.22
CA CYS A 98 -9.72 6.47 -2.20
C CYS A 98 -10.40 7.83 -1.98
N ALA A 99 -9.79 8.95 -2.38
CA ALA A 99 -10.41 10.26 -2.50
C ALA A 99 -9.81 11.05 -3.67
N ASN A 100 -10.67 11.75 -4.42
CA ASN A 100 -10.30 12.67 -5.49
C ASN A 100 -11.44 13.68 -5.68
N HIS A 101 -11.31 14.89 -5.14
CA HIS A 101 -12.30 15.95 -5.29
C HIS A 101 -11.67 17.33 -5.16
N TYR A 102 -12.26 18.34 -5.80
CA TYR A 102 -11.83 19.72 -5.63
C TYR A 102 -12.21 20.25 -4.25
N ILE A 103 -11.33 21.06 -3.67
CA ILE A 103 -11.64 21.84 -2.47
C ILE A 103 -12.38 23.08 -2.91
N THR A 104 -13.56 23.31 -2.32
CA THR A 104 -14.37 24.51 -2.59
C THR A 104 -14.39 25.41 -1.35
N PRO A 105 -14.63 26.72 -1.50
CA PRO A 105 -14.69 27.65 -0.37
C PRO A 105 -15.79 27.35 0.66
N LEU A 106 -16.75 26.50 0.32
CA LEU A 106 -17.85 26.08 1.19
C LEU A 106 -17.51 24.86 2.06
N MET A 107 -16.37 24.21 1.83
CA MET A 107 -15.92 23.08 2.64
C MET A 107 -15.33 23.57 3.96
N GLU A 108 -15.75 22.93 5.05
CA GLU A 108 -15.29 23.23 6.40
C GLU A 108 -14.86 21.92 7.08
N LEU A 109 -13.66 21.93 7.68
CA LEU A 109 -13.17 20.83 8.51
C LEU A 109 -13.73 20.99 9.92
N LYS A 110 -14.47 19.99 10.40
CA LYS A 110 -15.11 20.04 11.73
C LYS A 110 -14.47 18.99 12.63
N PRO A 111 -13.88 19.38 13.78
CA PRO A 111 -13.28 18.42 14.70
C PRO A 111 -14.25 17.29 15.03
N ASN A 112 -13.82 16.05 14.88
CA ASN A 112 -14.64 14.92 15.27
C ASN A 112 -14.64 14.79 16.80
N ALA A 113 -15.82 14.62 17.40
CA ALA A 113 -15.96 14.52 18.85
C ALA A 113 -15.10 13.37 19.41
N GLY A 114 -14.22 13.70 20.37
CA GLY A 114 -13.35 12.72 21.03
C GLY A 114 -12.01 12.46 20.33
N SER A 115 -11.64 13.22 19.29
CA SER A 115 -10.29 13.17 18.71
C SER A 115 -9.73 14.57 18.43
N ASP A 116 -8.50 14.82 18.86
CA ASP A 116 -7.70 16.01 18.53
C ASP A 116 -6.99 15.89 17.16
N ARG A 117 -7.17 14.75 16.46
CA ARG A 117 -6.45 14.39 15.23
C ARG A 117 -7.38 13.95 14.10
N ALA A 118 -8.68 14.15 14.24
CA ALA A 118 -9.68 13.85 13.22
C ALA A 118 -10.61 15.04 12.99
N TRP A 119 -10.95 15.24 11.72
CA TRP A 119 -11.72 16.37 11.18
C TRP A 119 -12.80 15.86 10.23
#